data_AF-A0A524PKE2-F1
#
_entry.id   AF-A0A524PKE2-F1
#
_cell.length_a   1.000
_cell.length_b   1.000
_cell.length_c   1.000
_cell.angle_alpha   90.00
_cell.angle_beta   90.00
_cell.angle_gamma   90.00
#
_symmetry.space_group_name_H-M   'P 1'
#
loop_
_entity.id
_entity.type
_entity.pdbx_description
1 polymer ?
#
loop_
_entity_poly.entity_id
_entity_poly.type
_entity_poly.pdbx_seq_one_letter_code
_entity_poly.pdbx_strand_id
1 'polypeptide(L)'
;MTLDIPLEKWTGSVRQVTIGATAADGGTRSQTLTVGGETCMPYLRFEGQIPHRPALALELRDRKPDDWSPLLFEAWGEAMNDPGAWAKAAEEAGADLLYLILSATLADGSPNTPEAARAAVRKVLNASALPLAVAGPGQAELDNELMVAVAEEAAGENLLIGICEEGNYRTIVAAALANHHLVQS
;
A
#
# COMPACT_ATOMS: atom_id res chain seq x y z
N MET A 1 -45.38 24.68 0.49
CA MET A 1 -44.17 25.18 -0.19
C MET A 1 -43.30 23.96 -0.42
N THR A 2 -43.01 23.61 -1.67
CA THR A 2 -42.11 22.49 -2.01
C THR A 2 -40.66 22.95 -1.84
N LEU A 3 -39.80 22.08 -1.33
CA LEU A 3 -38.38 22.36 -1.10
C LEU A 3 -37.58 21.51 -2.09
N ASP A 4 -36.96 22.16 -3.07
CA ASP A 4 -36.13 21.52 -4.08
C ASP A 4 -34.69 21.45 -3.58
N ILE A 5 -34.11 20.25 -3.60
CA ILE A 5 -32.71 20.05 -3.24
C ILE A 5 -31.87 20.44 -4.47
N PRO A 6 -30.93 21.40 -4.37
CA PRO A 6 -30.04 21.72 -5.47
C PRO A 6 -29.15 20.50 -5.77
N LEU A 7 -29.08 20.14 -7.06
CA LEU A 7 -28.25 19.04 -7.55
C LEU A 7 -27.20 19.60 -8.49
N GLU A 8 -25.93 19.37 -8.17
CA GLU A 8 -24.84 19.71 -9.08
C GLU A 8 -24.67 18.66 -10.18
N LYS A 9 -24.23 19.10 -11.36
CA LYS A 9 -23.95 18.22 -12.50
C LYS A 9 -22.44 18.08 -12.70
N TRP A 10 -21.90 16.96 -12.23
CA TRP A 10 -20.50 16.61 -12.38
C TRP A 10 -20.23 15.98 -13.76
N THR A 11 -19.25 16.51 -14.49
CA THR A 11 -18.89 16.03 -15.84
C THR A 11 -17.81 14.96 -15.86
N GLY A 12 -17.17 14.71 -14.72
CA GLY A 12 -16.10 13.72 -14.56
C GLY A 12 -16.34 12.81 -13.37
N SER A 13 -15.50 11.77 -13.28
CA SER A 13 -15.47 10.84 -12.16
C SER A 13 -14.04 10.60 -11.71
N VAL A 14 -13.86 10.27 -10.44
CA VAL A 14 -12.57 9.80 -9.93
C VAL A 14 -12.22 8.48 -10.61
N ARG A 15 -10.96 8.30 -11.00
CA ARG A 15 -10.49 7.07 -11.61
C ARG A 15 -10.61 5.92 -10.62
N GLN A 16 -11.18 4.80 -11.07
CA GLN A 16 -11.19 3.57 -10.29
C GLN A 16 -9.82 2.87 -10.38
N VAL A 17 -9.29 2.45 -9.24
CA VAL A 17 -8.01 1.76 -9.12
C VAL A 17 -8.21 0.51 -8.28
N THR A 18 -7.69 -0.62 -8.76
CA THR A 18 -7.76 -1.92 -8.07
C THR A 18 -6.36 -2.37 -7.69
N ILE A 19 -6.15 -2.61 -6.40
CA ILE A 19 -4.90 -3.03 -5.77
C ILE A 19 -5.02 -4.50 -5.38
N GLY A 20 -3.96 -5.28 -5.60
CA GLY A 20 -3.94 -6.72 -5.39
C GLY A 20 -4.39 -7.49 -6.62
N ALA A 21 -4.00 -8.76 -6.68
CA ALA A 21 -4.37 -9.70 -7.73
C ALA A 21 -4.66 -11.07 -7.12
N THR A 22 -5.79 -11.67 -7.49
CA THR A 22 -6.14 -13.02 -7.02
C THR A 22 -5.48 -14.08 -7.88
N ALA A 23 -5.63 -15.36 -7.52
CA ALA A 23 -5.19 -16.48 -8.35
C ALA A 23 -5.78 -16.46 -9.78
N ALA A 24 -6.97 -15.88 -9.97
CA ALA A 24 -7.57 -15.73 -11.30
C ALA A 24 -6.88 -14.64 -12.15
N ASP A 25 -6.23 -13.68 -11.49
CA ASP A 25 -5.53 -12.55 -12.11
C ASP A 25 -4.01 -12.75 -12.17
N GLY A 26 -3.51 -13.89 -11.68
CA GLY A 26 -2.08 -14.25 -11.66
C GLY A 26 -1.34 -13.88 -10.38
N GLY A 27 -2.01 -13.36 -9.36
CA GLY A 27 -1.45 -13.09 -8.03
C GLY A 27 -1.82 -14.15 -7.00
N THR A 28 -1.56 -13.87 -5.72
CA THR A 28 -1.82 -14.82 -4.62
C THR A 28 -2.74 -14.26 -3.55
N ARG A 29 -3.30 -13.05 -3.74
CA ARG A 29 -4.22 -12.42 -2.79
C ARG A 29 -5.55 -13.19 -2.74
N SER A 30 -6.23 -13.17 -1.59
CA SER A 30 -7.58 -13.74 -1.47
C SER A 30 -8.65 -12.81 -2.02
N GLN A 31 -8.37 -11.51 -2.01
CA GLN A 31 -9.26 -10.45 -2.46
C GLN A 31 -8.45 -9.27 -3.03
N THR A 32 -9.12 -8.45 -3.83
CA THR A 32 -8.59 -7.18 -4.34
C THR A 32 -9.27 -6.00 -3.65
N LEU A 33 -8.57 -4.90 -3.48
CA LEU A 33 -9.14 -3.65 -2.98
C LEU A 33 -9.37 -2.68 -4.14
N THR A 34 -10.61 -2.23 -4.33
CA THR A 34 -10.92 -1.21 -5.34
C THR A 34 -11.33 0.10 -4.68
N VAL A 35 -10.73 1.21 -5.12
CA VAL A 35 -11.00 2.57 -4.64
C VAL A 35 -11.31 3.50 -5.82
N GLY A 36 -11.96 4.64 -5.54
CA GLY A 36 -12.29 5.65 -6.55
C GLY A 36 -13.69 5.46 -7.16
N GLY A 37 -13.90 6.01 -8.35
CA GLY A 37 -15.18 5.89 -9.08
C GLY A 37 -16.27 6.87 -8.61
N GLU A 38 -15.98 7.78 -7.69
CA GLU A 38 -16.93 8.77 -7.22
C GLU A 38 -17.31 9.74 -8.35
N THR A 39 -18.61 10.05 -8.43
CA THR A 39 -19.20 11.00 -9.41
C THR A 39 -19.88 12.19 -8.74
N CYS A 40 -19.59 12.42 -7.46
CA CYS A 40 -20.04 13.57 -6.69
C CYS A 40 -19.06 13.91 -5.55
N MET A 41 -19.37 14.97 -4.81
CA MET A 41 -18.61 15.37 -3.62
C MET A 41 -18.73 14.31 -2.50
N PRO A 42 -17.73 14.24 -1.58
CA PRO A 42 -17.71 13.23 -0.52
C PRO A 42 -19.02 13.14 0.26
N TYR A 43 -19.61 11.95 0.26
CA TYR A 43 -20.86 11.57 0.94
C TYR A 43 -22.14 12.26 0.44
N LEU A 44 -22.11 13.06 -0.64
CA LEU A 44 -23.31 13.65 -1.26
C LEU A 44 -23.99 12.65 -2.23
N ARG A 45 -24.43 11.50 -1.69
CA ARG A 45 -25.04 10.41 -2.49
C ARG A 45 -26.37 10.79 -3.18
N PHE A 46 -26.96 11.93 -2.83
CA PHE A 46 -28.18 12.41 -3.47
C PHE A 46 -27.93 13.02 -4.86
N GLU A 47 -26.68 13.36 -5.18
CA GLU A 47 -26.29 14.00 -6.46
C GLU A 47 -25.24 13.20 -7.25
N GLY A 48 -24.91 11.97 -6.83
CA GLY A 48 -24.02 11.09 -7.58
C GLY A 48 -23.76 9.76 -6.88
N GLN A 49 -22.79 9.01 -7.39
CA GLN A 49 -22.44 7.68 -6.94
C GLN A 49 -21.11 7.69 -6.20
N ILE A 50 -21.05 6.91 -5.13
CA ILE A 50 -19.83 6.63 -4.34
C ILE A 50 -19.79 5.10 -4.22
N PRO A 51 -19.21 4.40 -5.22
CA PRO A 51 -19.34 2.95 -5.36
C PRO A 51 -18.52 2.19 -4.33
N HIS A 52 -17.37 2.73 -3.92
CA HIS A 52 -16.47 2.12 -2.95
C HIS A 52 -16.42 2.95 -1.67
N ARG A 53 -16.34 2.27 -0.52
CA ARG A 53 -16.09 2.98 0.76
C ARG A 53 -14.61 3.36 0.86
N PRO A 54 -14.25 4.40 1.62
CA PRO A 54 -12.86 4.62 2.00
C PRO A 54 -12.27 3.36 2.64
N ALA A 55 -11.06 3.02 2.21
CA ALA A 55 -10.28 1.90 2.71
C ALA A 55 -9.29 2.37 3.78
N LEU A 56 -9.03 1.53 4.78
CA LEU A 56 -8.05 1.80 5.82
C LEU A 56 -6.82 0.92 5.64
N ALA A 57 -5.66 1.55 5.50
CA ALA A 57 -4.38 0.88 5.50
C ALA A 57 -3.72 0.95 6.88
N LEU A 58 -3.09 -0.15 7.31
CA LEU A 58 -2.28 -0.15 8.54
C LEU A 58 -0.79 -0.22 8.19
N GLU A 59 -0.02 0.66 8.83
CA GLU A 59 1.43 0.76 8.64
C GLU A 59 2.17 -0.39 9.31
N LEU A 60 3.09 -0.98 8.56
CA LEU A 60 4.05 -2.00 8.98
C LEU A 60 5.46 -1.52 8.64
N ARG A 61 6.45 -2.07 9.35
CA ARG A 61 7.87 -1.83 9.06
C ARG A 61 8.60 -3.15 8.82
N ASP A 62 9.62 -3.09 7.97
CA ASP A 62 10.50 -4.21 7.65
C ASP A 62 11.46 -4.58 8.81
N ARG A 63 11.68 -3.64 9.74
CA ARG A 63 12.29 -3.85 11.06
C ARG A 63 11.47 -3.19 12.16
N LYS A 64 11.68 -3.62 13.40
CA LYS A 64 11.13 -2.95 14.58
C LYS A 64 11.65 -1.50 14.66
N PRO A 65 10.76 -0.49 14.68
CA PRO A 65 11.13 0.91 14.91
C PRO A 65 11.67 1.13 16.31
N ASP A 66 12.52 2.13 16.46
CA ASP A 66 13.08 2.59 17.74
C ASP A 66 12.55 3.97 18.15
N ASP A 67 11.80 4.63 17.26
CA ASP A 67 11.34 6.01 17.37
C ASP A 67 9.81 6.15 17.56
N TRP A 68 9.08 5.04 17.59
CA TRP A 68 7.63 5.06 17.78
C TRP A 68 7.23 5.31 19.24
N SER A 69 5.99 5.80 19.42
CA SER A 69 5.41 5.99 20.75
C SER A 69 5.32 4.68 21.53
N PRO A 70 5.57 4.66 22.85
CA PRO A 70 5.36 3.50 23.72
C PRO A 70 3.96 2.87 23.60
N LEU A 71 2.93 3.68 23.32
CA LEU A 71 1.56 3.17 23.13
C LEU A 71 1.43 2.31 21.87
N LEU A 72 2.18 2.61 20.81
CA LEU A 72 2.20 1.78 19.61
C LEU A 72 3.01 0.50 19.84
N PHE A 73 4.09 0.57 20.61
CA PHE A 73 4.80 -0.63 21.06
C PHE A 73 3.92 -1.54 21.90
N GLU A 74 3.08 -0.99 22.79
CA GLU A 74 2.12 -1.76 23.57
C GLU A 74 1.03 -2.38 22.68
N ALA A 75 0.49 -1.59 21.72
CA ALA A 75 -0.58 -2.05 20.84
C ALA A 75 -0.16 -3.22 19.93
N TRP A 76 1.05 -3.18 19.38
CA TRP A 76 1.53 -4.19 18.43
C TRP A 76 2.42 -5.26 19.06
N GLY A 77 3.06 -4.96 20.20
CA GLY A 77 3.85 -5.90 20.98
C GLY A 77 4.91 -6.64 20.15
N GLU A 78 4.94 -7.97 20.32
CA GLU A 78 5.91 -8.84 19.67
C GLU A 78 5.72 -8.96 18.15
N ALA A 79 4.54 -8.60 17.62
CA ALA A 79 4.28 -8.64 16.19
C ALA A 79 5.26 -7.73 15.42
N MET A 80 5.70 -6.62 16.04
CA MET A 80 6.64 -5.69 15.44
C MET A 80 8.04 -6.26 15.18
N ASN A 81 8.36 -7.42 15.73
CA ASN A 81 9.68 -8.05 15.55
C ASN A 81 9.80 -8.80 14.22
N ASP A 82 8.70 -9.08 13.52
CA ASP A 82 8.70 -9.74 12.21
C ASP A 82 7.60 -9.15 11.30
N PRO A 83 7.94 -8.69 10.08
CA PRO A 83 6.96 -8.04 9.20
C PRO A 83 5.80 -8.96 8.79
N GLY A 84 6.00 -10.28 8.71
CA GLY A 84 4.93 -11.24 8.44
C GLY A 84 3.97 -11.39 9.63
N ALA A 85 4.51 -11.50 10.85
CA ALA A 85 3.70 -11.50 12.07
C ALA A 85 2.90 -10.20 12.22
N TRP A 86 3.52 -9.06 11.91
CA TRP A 86 2.87 -7.76 11.95
C TRP A 86 1.76 -7.63 10.89
N ALA A 87 2.00 -8.11 9.66
CA ALA A 87 1.00 -8.16 8.61
C ALA A 87 -0.25 -8.93 9.03
N LYS A 88 -0.07 -10.10 9.65
CA LYS A 88 -1.17 -10.90 10.16
C LYS A 88 -1.94 -10.18 11.29
N ALA A 89 -1.22 -9.56 12.22
CA ALA A 89 -1.85 -8.78 13.29
C ALA A 89 -2.65 -7.58 12.74
N ALA A 90 -2.15 -6.93 11.69
CA ALA A 90 -2.86 -5.84 11.02
C ALA A 90 -4.11 -6.31 10.28
N GLU A 91 -4.05 -7.47 9.61
CA GLU A 91 -5.23 -8.11 9.01
C GLU A 91 -6.29 -8.44 10.08
N GLU A 92 -5.88 -9.03 11.22
CA GLU A 92 -6.77 -9.32 12.35
C GLU A 92 -7.35 -8.05 13.00
N ALA A 93 -6.63 -6.94 12.95
CA ALA A 93 -7.10 -5.62 13.41
C ALA A 93 -8.08 -4.94 12.43
N GLY A 94 -8.35 -5.54 11.27
CA GLY A 94 -9.35 -5.06 10.31
C GLY A 94 -8.79 -4.12 9.24
N ALA A 95 -7.51 -4.24 8.88
CA ALA A 95 -6.94 -3.54 7.74
C ALA A 95 -7.65 -3.95 6.42
N ASP A 96 -7.90 -2.98 5.54
CA ASP A 96 -8.32 -3.22 4.16
C ASP A 96 -7.12 -3.39 3.22
N LEU A 97 -5.98 -2.80 3.60
CA LEU A 97 -4.72 -2.76 2.86
C LEU A 97 -3.56 -2.82 3.86
N LEU A 98 -2.51 -3.57 3.54
CA LEU A 98 -1.26 -3.50 4.30
C LEU A 98 -0.35 -2.43 3.71
N TYR A 99 0.27 -1.60 4.54
CA TYR A 99 1.22 -0.58 4.09
C TYR A 99 2.59 -0.79 4.70
N LEU A 100 3.48 -1.45 3.96
CA LEU A 100 4.84 -1.72 4.38
C LEU A 100 5.75 -0.54 4.01
N ILE A 101 6.33 0.11 5.01
CA ILE A 101 7.35 1.13 4.81
C ILE A 101 8.72 0.51 5.09
N LEU A 102 9.59 0.51 4.07
CA LEU A 102 10.96 0.04 4.19
C LEU A 102 11.81 1.05 4.96
N SER A 103 12.71 0.54 5.78
CA SER A 103 13.61 1.36 6.60
C SER A 103 14.90 1.66 5.83
N ALA A 104 15.57 2.77 6.13
CA ALA A 104 16.86 3.07 5.52
C ALA A 104 17.97 2.10 5.99
N THR A 105 17.78 1.51 7.17
CA THR A 105 18.74 0.61 7.81
C THR A 105 18.09 -0.68 8.29
N LEU A 106 18.91 -1.72 8.42
CA LEU A 106 18.57 -2.97 9.07
C LEU A 106 18.64 -2.82 10.61
N ALA A 107 18.24 -3.87 11.33
CA ALA A 107 18.21 -3.87 12.79
C ALA A 107 19.59 -3.68 13.45
N ASP A 108 20.68 -4.01 12.76
CA ASP A 108 22.06 -3.80 13.21
C ASP A 108 22.62 -2.42 12.83
N GLY A 109 21.82 -1.56 12.18
CA GLY A 109 22.20 -0.23 11.74
C GLY A 109 22.94 -0.18 10.40
N SER A 110 23.19 -1.32 9.75
CA SER A 110 23.71 -1.34 8.38
C SER A 110 22.67 -0.82 7.37
N PRO A 111 23.08 -0.28 6.21
CA PRO A 111 22.13 0.13 5.18
C PRO A 111 21.22 -1.01 4.75
N ASN A 112 19.96 -0.71 4.50
CA ASN A 112 19.02 -1.69 3.94
C ASN A 112 19.47 -2.12 2.54
N THR A 113 19.11 -3.33 2.14
CA THR A 113 19.56 -3.92 0.88
C THR A 113 18.39 -4.43 0.04
N PRO A 114 18.55 -4.52 -1.29
CA PRO A 114 17.58 -5.16 -2.17
C PRO A 114 17.12 -6.54 -1.66
N GLU A 115 18.04 -7.38 -1.21
CA GLU A 115 17.74 -8.73 -0.71
C GLU A 115 16.88 -8.70 0.55
N ALA A 116 17.14 -7.77 1.46
CA ALA A 116 16.35 -7.60 2.67
C ALA A 116 14.94 -7.09 2.35
N ALA A 117 14.80 -6.13 1.43
CA ALA A 117 13.51 -5.65 0.95
C ALA A 117 12.68 -6.77 0.31
N ARG A 118 13.30 -7.60 -0.55
CA ARG A 118 12.64 -8.80 -1.12
C ARG A 118 12.17 -9.76 -0.03
N ALA A 119 13.02 -10.03 0.95
CA ALA A 119 12.68 -10.92 2.05
C ALA A 119 11.52 -10.40 2.89
N ALA A 120 11.49 -9.09 3.18
CA ALA A 120 10.40 -8.44 3.91
C ALA A 120 9.07 -8.54 3.15
N VAL A 121 9.06 -8.19 1.85
CA VAL A 121 7.88 -8.30 1.00
C VAL A 121 7.39 -9.74 0.89
N ARG A 122 8.28 -10.70 0.63
CA ARG A 122 7.93 -12.12 0.58
C ARG A 122 7.30 -12.60 1.89
N LYS A 123 7.84 -12.19 3.03
CA LYS A 123 7.28 -12.54 4.35
C LYS A 123 5.85 -12.01 4.51
N VAL A 124 5.61 -10.74 4.16
CA VAL A 124 4.28 -10.12 4.23
C VAL A 124 3.30 -10.83 3.28
N LEU A 125 3.70 -11.04 2.02
CA LEU A 125 2.87 -11.70 1.01
C LEU A 125 2.50 -13.14 1.41
N ASN A 126 3.40 -13.87 2.07
CA ASN A 126 3.13 -15.22 2.55
C ASN A 126 2.28 -15.26 3.84
N ALA A 127 2.33 -14.21 4.66
CA ALA A 127 1.66 -14.18 5.95
C ALA A 127 0.23 -13.63 5.91
N SER A 128 -0.08 -12.79 4.93
CA SER A 128 -1.40 -12.18 4.75
C SER A 128 -1.90 -12.32 3.32
N ALA A 129 -3.21 -12.45 3.18
CA ALA A 129 -3.89 -12.54 1.89
C ALA A 129 -4.44 -11.18 1.40
N LEU A 130 -4.28 -10.11 2.18
CA LEU A 130 -4.69 -8.77 1.81
C LEU A 130 -3.80 -8.18 0.70
N PRO A 131 -4.33 -7.20 -0.08
CA PRO A 131 -3.50 -6.35 -0.93
C PRO A 131 -2.39 -5.64 -0.13
N LEU A 132 -1.31 -5.29 -0.82
CA LEU A 132 -0.12 -4.69 -0.22
C LEU A 132 0.31 -3.44 -0.97
N ALA A 133 0.59 -2.38 -0.21
CA ALA A 133 1.30 -1.21 -0.64
C ALA A 133 2.70 -1.19 -0.01
N VAL A 134 3.71 -0.77 -0.77
CA VAL A 134 5.10 -0.68 -0.30
C VAL A 134 5.65 0.71 -0.58
N ALA A 135 6.26 1.32 0.44
CA ALA A 135 6.98 2.58 0.31
C ALA A 135 8.46 2.43 0.67
N GLY A 136 9.31 3.11 -0.07
CA GLY A 136 10.72 3.24 0.26
C GLY A 136 11.00 4.15 1.46
N PRO A 137 12.23 4.17 1.97
CA PRO A 137 12.66 5.00 3.10
C PRO A 137 12.74 6.52 2.82
N GLY A 138 12.58 6.95 1.56
CA GLY A 138 12.51 8.36 1.16
C GLY A 138 13.86 8.98 0.77
N GLN A 139 14.90 8.17 0.54
CA GLN A 139 16.16 8.63 -0.03
C GLN A 139 16.23 8.16 -1.48
N ALA A 140 16.38 9.08 -2.44
CA ALA A 140 16.13 8.80 -3.85
C ALA A 140 16.91 7.60 -4.41
N GLU A 141 18.21 7.52 -4.12
CA GLU A 141 19.06 6.40 -4.56
C GLU A 141 18.62 5.08 -3.93
N LEU A 142 18.33 5.09 -2.63
CA LEU A 142 17.93 3.90 -1.90
C LEU A 142 16.53 3.43 -2.31
N ASP A 143 15.58 4.36 -2.50
CA ASP A 143 14.25 4.07 -3.02
C ASP A 143 14.36 3.41 -4.40
N ASN A 144 15.22 3.92 -5.28
CA ASN A 144 15.40 3.34 -6.61
C ASN A 144 15.91 1.89 -6.54
N GLU A 145 16.89 1.61 -5.68
CA GLU A 145 17.43 0.25 -5.53
C GLU A 145 16.42 -0.71 -4.89
N LEU A 146 15.80 -0.30 -3.78
CA LEU A 146 14.88 -1.14 -3.02
C LEU A 146 13.57 -1.37 -3.78
N MET A 147 13.00 -0.33 -4.39
CA MET A 147 11.70 -0.44 -5.05
C MET A 147 11.75 -1.24 -6.35
N VAL A 148 12.89 -1.26 -7.07
CA VAL A 148 13.10 -2.20 -8.18
C VAL A 148 13.07 -3.64 -7.67
N ALA A 149 13.75 -3.93 -6.57
CA ALA A 149 13.79 -5.26 -5.99
C ALA A 149 12.41 -5.72 -5.48
N VAL A 150 11.65 -4.80 -4.85
CA VAL A 150 10.26 -5.02 -4.43
C VAL A 150 9.38 -5.38 -5.63
N ALA A 151 9.45 -4.60 -6.70
CA ALA A 151 8.61 -4.80 -7.87
C ALA A 151 8.88 -6.16 -8.55
N GLU A 152 10.15 -6.54 -8.69
CA GLU A 152 10.51 -7.84 -9.27
C GLU A 152 10.10 -9.02 -8.38
N GLU A 153 10.20 -8.87 -7.06
CA GLU A 153 9.84 -9.92 -6.11
C GLU A 153 8.34 -10.20 -6.07
N ALA A 154 7.53 -9.15 -6.20
CA ALA A 154 6.08 -9.23 -6.11
C ALA A 154 5.40 -9.21 -7.48
N ALA A 155 6.13 -9.49 -8.57
CA ALA A 155 5.61 -9.44 -9.92
C ALA A 155 4.31 -10.26 -10.06
N GLY A 156 3.25 -9.62 -10.60
CA GLY A 156 1.93 -10.23 -10.71
C GLY A 156 1.00 -10.03 -9.50
N GLU A 157 1.49 -9.57 -8.34
CA GLU A 157 0.65 -9.30 -7.16
C GLU A 157 -0.13 -7.97 -7.25
N ASN A 158 0.14 -7.16 -8.27
CA ASN A 158 -0.50 -5.85 -8.48
C ASN A 158 -0.42 -4.93 -7.23
N LEU A 159 0.81 -4.73 -6.75
CA LEU A 159 1.08 -3.87 -5.60
C LEU A 159 0.85 -2.38 -5.90
N LEU A 160 0.69 -1.58 -4.85
CA LEU A 160 0.85 -0.12 -4.91
C LEU A 160 2.26 0.26 -4.40
N ILE A 161 3.15 0.72 -5.28
CA ILE A 161 4.55 1.01 -4.91
C ILE A 161 4.90 2.50 -5.00
N GLY A 162 5.76 3.00 -4.13
CA GLY A 162 6.14 4.41 -4.12
C GLY A 162 7.21 4.77 -3.07
N ILE A 163 7.42 6.05 -2.76
CA ILE A 163 6.67 7.24 -3.22
C ILE A 163 7.36 7.87 -4.44
N CYS A 164 6.58 8.16 -5.49
CA CYS A 164 7.05 8.79 -6.72
C CYS A 164 7.03 10.32 -6.59
N GLU A 165 8.20 10.92 -6.40
CA GLU A 165 8.37 12.39 -6.39
C GLU A 165 8.77 12.93 -7.77
N GLU A 166 8.56 14.23 -8.02
CA GLU A 166 8.91 14.87 -9.32
C GLU A 166 10.37 14.60 -9.74
N GLY A 167 11.30 14.61 -8.77
CA GLY A 167 12.71 14.31 -8.99
C GLY A 167 13.07 12.83 -9.03
N ASN A 168 12.20 11.92 -8.57
CA ASN A 168 12.52 10.51 -8.34
C ASN A 168 11.38 9.53 -8.67
N TYR A 169 10.67 9.70 -9.79
CA TYR A 169 9.59 8.79 -10.19
C TYR A 169 10.00 7.77 -11.27
N ARG A 170 10.98 8.10 -12.12
CA ARG A 170 11.19 7.39 -13.40
C ARG A 170 11.52 5.91 -13.20
N THR A 171 12.44 5.62 -12.28
CA THR A 171 12.88 4.25 -12.00
C THR A 171 11.74 3.44 -11.35
N ILE A 172 11.06 4.02 -10.36
CA ILE A 172 9.94 3.37 -9.66
C ILE A 172 8.78 3.08 -10.64
N VAL A 173 8.42 4.04 -11.50
CA VAL A 173 7.39 3.85 -12.53
C VAL A 173 7.80 2.79 -13.56
N ALA A 174 9.05 2.79 -14.01
CA ALA A 174 9.54 1.78 -14.95
C ALA A 174 9.47 0.36 -14.34
N ALA A 175 9.88 0.21 -13.08
CA ALA A 175 9.79 -1.05 -12.35
C ALA A 175 8.33 -1.49 -12.14
N ALA A 176 7.44 -0.56 -11.79
CA ALA A 176 6.02 -0.83 -11.65
C ALA A 176 5.39 -1.31 -12.96
N LEU A 177 5.66 -0.62 -14.07
CA LEU A 177 5.13 -0.98 -15.39
C LEU A 177 5.62 -2.35 -15.84
N ALA A 178 6.90 -2.67 -15.63
CA ALA A 178 7.48 -3.95 -16.02
C ALA A 178 6.90 -5.14 -15.25
N ASN A 179 6.50 -4.93 -14.00
CA ASN A 179 6.04 -6.00 -13.08
C ASN A 179 4.53 -5.95 -12.80
N HIS A 180 3.78 -5.14 -13.54
CA HIS A 180 2.33 -4.96 -13.40
C HIS A 180 1.92 -4.47 -12.00
N HIS A 181 2.46 -3.32 -11.59
CA HIS A 181 2.11 -2.65 -10.34
C HIS A 181 1.58 -1.23 -10.59
N LEU A 182 0.91 -0.71 -9.58
CA LEU A 182 0.46 0.67 -9.47
C LEU A 182 1.54 1.51 -8.78
N VAL A 183 1.44 2.84 -8.94
CA VAL A 183 2.32 3.79 -8.26
C VAL A 183 1.54 4.79 -7.41
N GLN A 184 2.16 5.25 -6.33
CA GLN A 184 1.69 6.35 -5.50
C GLN A 184 2.70 7.51 -5.52
N SER A 185 2.19 8.73 -5.39
CA SER A 185 2.93 10.01 -5.40
C SER A 185 2.79 10.75 -4.09
#